data_AF-A0A2E1PFJ4-F1
#
_entry.id   AF-A0A2E1PFJ4-F1
#
_cell.length_a   1.000
_cell.length_b   1.000
_cell.length_c   1.000
_cell.angle_alpha   90.00
_cell.angle_beta   90.00
_cell.angle_gamma   90.00
#
_symmetry.space_group_name_H-M   'P 1'
#
loop_
_entity.id
_entity.type
_entity.pdbx_description
1 polymer ?
#
loop_
_entity_poly.entity_id
_entity_poly.type
_entity_poly.pdbx_seq_one_letter_code
_entity_poly.pdbx_strand_id
1 'polypeptide(L)'
;MSYVEFPRYAISITLEDKFIDGIINIFKSNKKYFENYQSIIEKELLLNIKPPFYKTNLYDEKEIISIFLNLKNEIEITDIVNFKNISFRLEKKDNYLKIILKVDNELDYFFSQIIRRYDEFRKVLNIKQYEMDIGRFKKLTERQTMYYQIWGHPYIFEEIEHHIKLLNLNNLNNNEIISFEEKFKKMLNYFNSIDLKYIGLYKQINQKSNFKCISKLNL
;
A
#
# COMPACT_ATOMS: atom_id res chain seq x y z
N MET A 1 -1.78 -12.87 14.88
CA MET A 1 -2.81 -12.72 13.82
C MET A 1 -2.55 -13.74 12.75
N SER A 2 -3.54 -14.57 12.42
CA SER A 2 -3.45 -15.57 11.34
C SER A 2 -4.21 -15.05 10.12
N TYR A 3 -3.62 -15.21 8.94
CA TYR A 3 -4.32 -14.98 7.68
C TYR A 3 -5.09 -16.26 7.29
N VAL A 4 -6.07 -16.14 6.38
CA VAL A 4 -6.91 -17.27 5.95
C VAL A 4 -6.10 -18.30 5.18
N GLU A 5 -5.41 -17.85 4.14
CA GLU A 5 -4.64 -18.73 3.27
C GLU A 5 -3.55 -17.97 2.54
N PHE A 6 -2.71 -18.71 1.83
CA PHE A 6 -1.70 -18.17 0.93
C PHE A 6 -1.76 -18.89 -0.41
N PRO A 7 -1.38 -18.24 -1.52
CA PRO A 7 -0.84 -16.87 -1.60
C PRO A 7 -1.89 -15.77 -1.44
N ARG A 8 -1.41 -14.57 -1.05
CA ARG A 8 -2.18 -13.33 -1.09
C ARG A 8 -1.65 -12.42 -2.20
N TYR A 9 -2.53 -11.68 -2.83
CA TYR A 9 -2.22 -10.76 -3.92
C TYR A 9 -2.55 -9.34 -3.53
N ALA A 10 -1.79 -8.37 -4.01
CA ALA A 10 -2.06 -6.95 -3.80
C ALA A 10 -1.67 -6.16 -5.04
N ILE A 11 -2.28 -4.98 -5.22
CA ILE A 11 -1.85 -4.03 -6.25
C ILE A 11 -1.35 -2.78 -5.53
N SER A 12 -0.12 -2.41 -5.82
CA SER A 12 0.53 -1.28 -5.16
C SER A 12 1.34 -0.47 -6.16
N ILE A 13 1.50 0.82 -5.88
CA ILE A 13 2.35 1.73 -6.63
C ILE A 13 3.70 1.84 -5.95
N THR A 14 4.73 1.88 -6.78
CA THR A 14 6.10 2.16 -6.36
C THR A 14 6.44 3.61 -6.69
N LEU A 15 7.06 4.29 -5.73
CA LEU A 15 7.50 5.68 -5.88
C LEU A 15 8.77 5.74 -6.74
N GLU A 16 9.13 6.95 -7.19
CA GLU A 16 10.41 7.17 -7.84
C GLU A 16 11.61 6.77 -6.95
N ASP A 17 12.63 6.17 -7.56
CA ASP A 17 13.81 5.64 -6.85
C ASP A 17 14.50 6.72 -6.01
N LYS A 18 14.60 7.94 -6.53
CA LYS A 18 15.24 9.06 -5.84
C LYS A 18 14.57 9.35 -4.49
N PHE A 19 13.24 9.29 -4.44
CA PHE A 19 12.47 9.50 -3.21
C PHE A 19 12.70 8.37 -2.20
N ILE A 20 12.67 7.13 -2.68
CA ILE A 20 12.96 5.93 -1.89
C ILE A 20 14.37 5.98 -1.31
N ASP A 21 15.37 6.35 -2.12
CA ASP A 21 16.76 6.50 -1.69
C ASP A 21 16.92 7.59 -0.62
N GLY A 22 16.18 8.69 -0.74
CA GLY A 22 16.10 9.73 0.29
C GLY A 22 15.66 9.16 1.65
N ILE A 23 14.61 8.35 1.66
CA ILE A 23 14.12 7.68 2.87
C ILE A 23 15.19 6.73 3.42
N ILE A 24 15.74 5.86 2.58
CA ILE A 24 16.76 4.88 2.98
C ILE A 24 17.99 5.58 3.59
N ASN A 25 18.42 6.71 3.02
CA ASN A 25 19.59 7.45 3.50
C ASN A 25 19.40 8.03 4.91
N ILE A 26 18.17 8.39 5.31
CA ILE A 26 17.87 8.80 6.69
C ILE A 26 18.20 7.66 7.66
N PHE A 27 17.87 6.42 7.32
CA PHE A 27 18.14 5.26 8.16
C PHE A 27 19.59 4.79 8.11
N LYS A 28 20.27 4.88 6.96
CA LYS A 28 21.71 4.57 6.84
C LYS A 28 22.55 5.38 7.81
N SER A 29 22.15 6.60 8.13
CA SER A 29 22.84 7.46 9.11
C SER A 29 22.81 6.90 10.55
N ASN A 30 22.08 5.80 10.80
CA ASN A 30 21.85 5.28 12.14
C ASN A 30 21.85 3.73 12.15
N LYS A 31 23.03 3.12 12.33
CA LYS A 31 23.28 1.67 12.16
C LYS A 31 22.35 0.77 12.99
N LYS A 32 22.01 1.20 14.23
CA LYS A 32 21.04 0.54 15.13
C LYS A 32 19.67 0.32 14.46
N TYR A 33 19.27 1.25 13.60
CA TYR A 33 18.00 1.22 12.89
C TYR A 33 18.15 0.61 11.50
N PHE A 34 19.25 0.85 10.80
CA PHE A 34 19.39 0.41 9.41
C PHE A 34 19.12 -1.09 9.18
N GLU A 35 19.72 -1.99 9.96
CA GLU A 35 19.60 -3.45 9.74
C GLU A 35 18.17 -3.98 9.99
N ASN A 36 17.52 -3.53 11.07
CA ASN A 36 16.15 -3.91 11.38
C ASN A 36 15.14 -3.25 10.44
N TYR A 37 15.42 -2.00 10.02
CA TYR A 37 14.51 -1.20 9.22
C TYR A 37 14.65 -1.41 7.72
N GLN A 38 15.79 -1.85 7.18
CA GLN A 38 15.91 -2.13 5.74
C GLN A 38 14.84 -3.12 5.28
N SER A 39 14.60 -4.17 6.09
CA SER A 39 13.53 -5.12 5.82
C SER A 39 12.13 -4.49 5.92
N ILE A 40 11.90 -3.53 6.82
CA ILE A 40 10.60 -2.88 7.03
C ILE A 40 10.31 -1.85 5.92
N ILE A 41 11.31 -1.04 5.58
CA ILE A 41 11.25 0.00 4.56
C ILE A 41 10.90 -0.62 3.21
N GLU A 42 11.63 -1.64 2.75
CA GLU A 42 11.31 -2.30 1.47
C GLU A 42 9.90 -2.90 1.42
N LYS A 43 9.34 -3.28 2.59
CA LYS A 43 8.00 -3.87 2.71
C LYS A 43 6.87 -2.83 2.82
N GLU A 44 7.16 -1.65 3.34
CA GLU A 44 6.16 -0.63 3.71
C GLU A 44 6.19 0.61 2.81
N LEU A 45 7.22 0.77 1.96
CA LEU A 45 7.31 1.88 1.00
C LEU A 45 6.40 1.76 -0.23
N LEU A 46 5.50 0.79 -0.23
CA LEU A 46 4.52 0.60 -1.29
C LEU A 46 3.23 1.36 -0.96
N LEU A 47 2.78 2.17 -1.91
CA LEU A 47 1.44 2.76 -1.83
C LEU A 47 0.42 1.71 -2.26
N ASN A 48 -0.31 1.13 -1.32
CA ASN A 48 -1.34 0.13 -1.64
C ASN A 48 -2.54 0.78 -2.34
N ILE A 49 -2.90 0.26 -3.51
CA ILE A 49 -4.15 0.60 -4.22
C ILE A 49 -5.23 -0.41 -3.86
N LYS A 50 -5.02 -1.68 -4.25
CA LYS A 50 -5.88 -2.81 -3.85
C LYS A 50 -5.23 -3.49 -2.65
N PRO A 51 -5.86 -3.44 -1.47
CA PRO A 51 -5.38 -4.16 -0.30
C PRO A 51 -5.26 -5.66 -0.54
N PRO A 52 -4.41 -6.37 0.23
CA PRO A 52 -4.19 -7.80 0.05
C PRO A 52 -5.49 -8.62 0.02
N PHE A 53 -5.63 -9.48 -0.99
CA PHE A 53 -6.78 -10.36 -1.18
C PHE A 53 -6.33 -11.81 -1.49
N TYR A 54 -7.22 -12.76 -1.19
CA TYR A 54 -7.05 -14.16 -1.57
C TYR A 54 -7.64 -14.36 -2.96
N LYS A 55 -6.98 -15.14 -3.82
CA LYS A 55 -7.46 -15.39 -5.19
C LYS A 55 -8.58 -16.42 -5.18
N THR A 56 -9.62 -16.18 -5.98
CA THR A 56 -10.64 -17.20 -6.28
C THR A 56 -10.04 -18.38 -7.06
N ASN A 57 -10.74 -19.51 -7.10
CA ASN A 57 -10.36 -20.68 -7.91
C ASN A 57 -10.81 -20.58 -9.38
N LEU A 58 -11.59 -19.56 -9.74
CA LEU A 58 -12.13 -19.36 -11.09
C LEU A 58 -11.10 -18.86 -12.12
N TYR A 59 -10.00 -18.27 -11.66
CA TYR A 59 -8.97 -17.69 -12.52
C TYR A 59 -7.59 -18.17 -12.09
N ASP A 60 -6.74 -18.53 -13.03
CA ASP A 60 -5.34 -18.86 -12.79
C ASP A 60 -4.48 -17.60 -12.63
N GLU A 61 -3.32 -17.74 -11.98
CA GLU A 61 -2.39 -16.61 -11.77
C GLU A 61 -1.93 -15.98 -13.09
N LYS A 62 -1.76 -16.80 -14.14
CA LYS A 62 -1.37 -16.31 -15.47
C LYS A 62 -2.45 -15.41 -16.09
N GLU A 63 -3.72 -15.71 -15.86
CA GLU A 63 -4.83 -14.89 -16.37
C GLU A 63 -4.86 -13.54 -15.67
N ILE A 64 -4.71 -13.51 -14.34
CA ILE A 64 -4.62 -12.27 -13.57
C ILE A 64 -3.44 -11.41 -14.03
N ILE A 65 -2.27 -12.03 -14.25
CA ILE A 65 -1.09 -11.32 -14.77
C ILE A 65 -1.37 -10.77 -16.19
N SER A 66 -2.02 -11.55 -17.05
CA SER A 66 -2.36 -11.12 -18.41
C SER A 66 -3.29 -9.91 -18.40
N ILE A 67 -4.35 -9.96 -17.60
CA ILE A 67 -5.30 -8.86 -17.40
C ILE A 67 -4.59 -7.65 -16.81
N PHE A 68 -3.67 -7.86 -15.86
CA PHE A 68 -2.84 -6.81 -15.30
C PHE A 68 -1.95 -6.13 -16.31
N LEU A 69 -1.30 -6.90 -17.20
CA LEU A 69 -0.50 -6.31 -18.26
C LEU A 69 -1.35 -5.56 -19.30
N ASN A 70 -2.65 -5.87 -19.37
CA ASN A 70 -3.61 -5.22 -20.24
C ASN A 70 -4.37 -4.04 -19.58
N LEU A 71 -3.98 -3.60 -18.37
CA LEU A 71 -4.74 -2.64 -17.56
C LEU A 71 -5.20 -1.39 -18.33
N LYS A 72 -4.36 -0.86 -19.23
CA LYS A 72 -4.66 0.32 -20.04
C LYS A 72 -5.87 0.15 -20.97
N ASN A 73 -6.19 -1.08 -21.35
CA ASN A 73 -7.36 -1.42 -22.15
C ASN A 73 -8.54 -1.88 -21.27
N GLU A 74 -8.29 -2.26 -20.02
CA GLU A 74 -9.29 -2.73 -19.06
C GLU A 74 -9.92 -1.59 -18.26
N ILE A 75 -9.19 -0.50 -18.07
CA ILE A 75 -9.59 0.66 -17.27
C ILE A 75 -9.40 1.89 -18.13
N GLU A 76 -10.41 2.75 -18.18
CA GLU A 76 -10.30 4.08 -18.75
C GLU A 76 -9.34 4.90 -17.88
N ILE A 77 -8.08 4.98 -18.29
CA ILE A 77 -7.11 5.92 -17.75
C ILE A 77 -7.25 7.17 -18.61
N THR A 78 -7.91 8.18 -18.09
CA THR A 78 -7.95 9.47 -18.79
C THR A 78 -6.52 10.01 -18.88
N ASP A 79 -6.16 10.69 -19.98
CA ASP A 79 -4.86 11.35 -20.13
C ASP A 79 -4.59 12.44 -19.06
N ILE A 80 -5.58 12.68 -18.19
CA ILE A 80 -5.62 13.66 -17.12
C ILE A 80 -5.01 13.09 -15.83
N VAL A 81 -4.93 11.76 -15.66
CA VAL A 81 -4.38 11.17 -14.43
C VAL A 81 -2.90 11.55 -14.30
N ASN A 82 -2.61 12.39 -13.31
CA ASN A 82 -1.26 12.87 -13.08
C ASN A 82 -0.53 11.96 -12.08
N PHE A 83 0.43 11.18 -12.60
CA PHE A 83 1.32 10.34 -11.80
C PHE A 83 2.56 11.08 -11.27
N LYS A 84 2.66 12.38 -11.52
CA LYS A 84 3.79 13.23 -11.12
C LYS A 84 3.35 14.35 -10.19
N ASN A 85 4.32 14.92 -9.49
CA ASN A 85 4.12 16.09 -8.63
C ASN A 85 3.04 15.90 -7.54
N ILE A 86 2.90 14.69 -7.01
CA ILE A 86 1.91 14.39 -5.98
C ILE A 86 2.32 15.07 -4.68
N SER A 87 1.42 15.90 -4.16
CA SER A 87 1.62 16.58 -2.89
C SER A 87 1.51 15.59 -1.73
N PHE A 88 2.24 15.87 -0.64
CA PHE A 88 2.22 14.99 0.53
C PHE A 88 2.31 15.80 1.83
N ARG A 89 2.11 15.12 2.96
CA ARG A 89 2.41 15.65 4.29
C ARG A 89 2.92 14.56 5.22
N LEU A 90 3.77 14.95 6.18
CA LEU A 90 4.24 14.07 7.25
C LEU A 90 3.22 14.09 8.40
N GLU A 91 2.86 12.91 8.92
CA GLU A 91 1.95 12.78 10.06
C GLU A 91 2.40 11.69 11.03
N LYS A 92 2.14 11.92 12.32
CA LYS A 92 2.23 10.89 13.36
C LYS A 92 0.83 10.36 13.65
N LYS A 93 0.56 9.09 13.33
CA LYS A 93 -0.75 8.46 13.50
C LYS A 93 -0.61 6.97 13.76
N ASP A 94 -1.41 6.42 14.66
CA ASP A 94 -1.41 4.99 15.04
C ASP A 94 -0.04 4.42 15.46
N ASN A 95 0.79 5.22 16.15
CA ASN A 95 2.17 4.89 16.52
C ASN A 95 3.12 4.70 15.33
N TYR A 96 2.80 5.29 14.19
CA TYR A 96 3.71 5.39 13.05
C TYR A 96 3.96 6.83 12.67
N LEU A 97 5.18 7.11 12.20
CA LEU A 97 5.43 8.24 11.33
C LEU A 97 5.10 7.81 9.90
N LYS A 98 4.23 8.56 9.24
CA LYS A 98 3.68 8.25 7.91
C LYS A 98 3.80 9.45 6.98
N ILE A 99 4.02 9.20 5.69
CA ILE A 99 3.79 10.18 4.64
C ILE A 99 2.38 9.93 4.12
N ILE A 100 1.53 10.95 4.20
CA ILE A 100 0.18 10.92 3.64
C ILE A 100 0.21 11.63 2.29
N LEU A 101 -0.18 10.93 1.23
CA LEU A 101 -0.32 11.49 -0.11
C LEU A 101 -1.64 12.26 -0.21
N LYS A 102 -1.60 13.42 -0.85
CA LYS A 102 -2.79 14.14 -1.27
C LYS A 102 -3.12 13.69 -2.68
N VAL A 103 -4.14 12.84 -2.78
CA VAL A 103 -4.64 12.27 -4.03
C VAL A 103 -5.76 13.19 -4.53
N ASP A 104 -5.68 13.62 -5.78
CA ASP A 104 -6.74 14.37 -6.45
C ASP A 104 -7.87 13.43 -6.92
N ASN A 105 -8.95 14.02 -7.45
CA ASN A 105 -10.14 13.24 -7.82
C ASN A 105 -9.84 12.26 -8.96
N GLU A 106 -8.94 12.64 -9.87
CA GLU A 106 -8.54 11.88 -11.04
C GLU A 106 -7.75 10.63 -10.64
N LEU A 107 -6.77 10.79 -9.75
CA LEU A 107 -5.97 9.68 -9.24
C LEU A 107 -6.79 8.79 -8.29
N ASP A 108 -7.71 9.36 -7.49
CA ASP A 108 -8.63 8.59 -6.65
C ASP A 108 -9.62 7.77 -7.49
N TYR A 109 -10.14 8.35 -8.56
CA TYR A 109 -10.98 7.64 -9.52
C TYR A 109 -10.22 6.48 -10.16
N PHE A 110 -8.98 6.71 -10.60
CA PHE A 110 -8.12 5.67 -11.14
C PHE A 110 -7.89 4.52 -10.14
N PHE A 111 -7.60 4.82 -8.88
CA PHE A 111 -7.45 3.81 -7.83
C PHE A 111 -8.76 3.03 -7.60
N SER A 112 -9.88 3.72 -7.62
CA SER A 112 -11.20 3.12 -7.49
C SER A 112 -11.51 2.14 -8.62
N GLN A 113 -11.11 2.45 -9.86
CA GLN A 113 -11.26 1.54 -10.99
C GLN A 113 -10.42 0.28 -10.82
N ILE A 114 -9.15 0.40 -10.38
CA ILE A 114 -8.31 -0.77 -10.07
C ILE A 114 -8.96 -1.63 -8.99
N ILE A 115 -9.49 -1.00 -7.94
CA ILE A 115 -10.11 -1.73 -6.84
C ILE A 115 -11.29 -2.57 -7.34
N ARG A 116 -12.18 -1.95 -8.13
CA ARG A 116 -13.37 -2.61 -8.70
C ARG A 116 -12.97 -3.72 -9.67
N ARG A 117 -12.06 -3.42 -10.60
CA ARG A 117 -11.60 -4.37 -11.62
C ARG A 117 -11.00 -5.62 -11.02
N TYR A 118 -10.30 -5.52 -9.89
CA TYR A 118 -9.62 -6.65 -9.25
C TYR A 118 -10.42 -7.31 -8.13
N ASP A 119 -11.61 -6.81 -7.82
CA ASP A 119 -12.46 -7.51 -6.85
C ASP A 119 -13.03 -8.82 -7.41
N GLU A 120 -13.18 -8.95 -8.73
CA GLU A 120 -13.64 -10.21 -9.36
C GLU A 120 -12.70 -11.39 -9.13
N PHE A 121 -11.40 -11.11 -8.92
CA PHE A 121 -10.41 -12.15 -8.63
C PHE A 121 -10.35 -12.52 -7.16
N ARG A 122 -11.08 -11.78 -6.30
CA ARG A 122 -11.10 -12.04 -4.87
C ARG A 122 -11.97 -13.25 -4.55
N LYS A 123 -11.44 -14.12 -3.71
CA LYS A 123 -12.16 -15.22 -3.11
C LYS A 123 -13.23 -14.69 -2.16
N VAL A 124 -14.46 -15.19 -2.32
CA VAL A 124 -15.51 -15.04 -1.32
C VAL A 124 -15.20 -15.94 -0.13
N LEU A 125 -15.10 -15.35 1.06
CA LEU A 125 -14.80 -16.07 2.29
C LEU A 125 -16.07 -16.70 2.87
N ASN A 126 -15.96 -17.93 3.38
CA ASN A 126 -17.03 -18.49 4.21
C ASN A 126 -17.06 -17.81 5.59
N ILE A 127 -18.12 -18.05 6.38
CA ILE A 127 -18.34 -17.39 7.68
C ILE A 127 -17.13 -17.49 8.61
N LYS A 128 -16.55 -18.70 8.77
CA LYS A 128 -15.39 -18.90 9.65
C LYS A 128 -14.15 -18.16 9.16
N GLN A 129 -13.91 -18.16 7.85
CA GLN A 129 -12.80 -17.44 7.24
C GLN A 129 -12.98 -15.93 7.36
N TYR A 130 -14.20 -15.45 7.16
CA TYR A 130 -14.58 -14.06 7.32
C TYR A 130 -14.33 -13.57 8.75
N GLU A 131 -14.83 -14.28 9.76
CA GLU A 131 -14.64 -13.94 11.18
C GLU A 131 -13.14 -13.86 11.55
N MET A 132 -12.36 -14.83 11.08
CA MET A 132 -10.92 -14.83 11.30
C MET A 132 -10.22 -13.64 10.62
N ASP A 133 -10.60 -13.32 9.38
CA ASP A 133 -9.91 -12.29 8.60
C ASP A 133 -10.33 -10.87 9.03
N ILE A 134 -11.60 -10.65 9.40
CA ILE A 134 -12.08 -9.37 9.93
C ILE A 134 -11.59 -9.12 11.35
N GLY A 135 -11.32 -10.16 12.14
CA GLY A 135 -10.69 -10.06 13.46
C GLY A 135 -9.29 -9.45 13.44
N ARG A 136 -8.71 -9.23 12.25
CA ARG A 136 -7.46 -8.48 12.07
C ARG A 136 -7.64 -6.96 12.26
N PHE A 137 -8.87 -6.46 12.18
CA PHE A 137 -9.17 -5.05 12.37
C PHE A 137 -9.59 -4.79 13.81
N LYS A 138 -9.52 -3.52 14.23
CA LYS A 138 -10.17 -3.07 15.48
C LYS A 138 -11.70 -3.13 15.31
N LYS A 139 -12.45 -2.67 16.31
CA LYS A 139 -13.92 -2.52 16.21
C LYS A 139 -14.28 -1.67 14.98
N LEU A 140 -14.81 -2.32 13.95
CA LEU A 140 -15.27 -1.68 12.72
C LEU A 140 -16.66 -1.08 12.92
N THR A 141 -16.95 -0.01 12.19
CA THR A 141 -18.32 0.51 12.06
C THR A 141 -19.16 -0.43 11.20
N GLU A 142 -20.48 -0.22 11.19
CA GLU A 142 -21.38 -0.97 10.30
C GLU A 142 -21.03 -0.77 8.82
N ARG A 143 -20.78 0.48 8.41
CA ARG A 143 -20.33 0.81 7.05
C ARG A 143 -19.02 0.11 6.69
N GLN A 144 -18.02 0.15 7.57
CA GLN A 144 -16.74 -0.53 7.36
C GLN A 144 -16.89 -2.05 7.26
N THR A 145 -17.81 -2.62 8.04
CA THR A 145 -18.14 -4.05 7.99
C THR A 145 -18.77 -4.40 6.64
N MET A 146 -19.72 -3.61 6.17
CA MET A 146 -20.33 -3.75 4.85
C MET A 146 -19.28 -3.60 3.73
N TYR A 147 -18.39 -2.61 3.81
CA TYR A 147 -17.30 -2.42 2.85
C TYR A 147 -16.36 -3.62 2.82
N TYR A 148 -16.04 -4.20 3.97
CA TYR A 148 -15.22 -5.39 4.04
C TYR A 148 -15.90 -6.59 3.36
N GLN A 149 -17.22 -6.77 3.52
CA GLN A 149 -17.97 -7.83 2.84
C GLN A 149 -17.95 -7.65 1.31
N ILE A 150 -18.22 -6.43 0.84
CA ILE A 150 -18.35 -6.14 -0.59
C ILE A 150 -16.98 -6.09 -1.28
N TRP A 151 -15.96 -5.50 -0.67
CA TRP A 151 -14.69 -5.15 -1.33
C TRP A 151 -13.44 -5.83 -0.73
N GLY A 152 -13.62 -6.61 0.35
CA GLY A 152 -12.54 -7.32 1.04
C GLY A 152 -11.63 -6.42 1.89
N HIS A 153 -11.97 -5.15 2.11
CA HIS A 153 -11.24 -4.25 2.99
C HIS A 153 -12.15 -3.12 3.52
N PRO A 154 -12.05 -2.74 4.81
CA PRO A 154 -13.05 -1.86 5.43
C PRO A 154 -12.90 -0.37 5.07
N TYR A 155 -11.72 0.05 4.64
CA TYR A 155 -11.37 1.47 4.42
C TYR A 155 -11.21 1.83 2.93
N ILE A 156 -11.88 1.14 2.02
CA ILE A 156 -11.80 1.43 0.58
C ILE A 156 -12.73 2.61 0.22
N PHE A 157 -12.42 3.36 -0.85
CA PHE A 157 -13.13 4.56 -1.32
C PHE A 157 -13.12 5.70 -0.30
N GLU A 158 -14.26 6.08 0.27
CA GLU A 158 -14.44 7.28 1.11
C GLU A 158 -13.52 7.36 2.34
N GLU A 159 -12.99 6.23 2.80
CA GLU A 159 -12.19 6.13 4.01
C GLU A 159 -10.72 5.76 3.76
N ILE A 160 -10.29 5.73 2.48
CA ILE A 160 -8.91 5.33 2.16
C ILE A 160 -7.93 6.46 2.42
N GLU A 161 -6.93 6.19 3.25
CA GLU A 161 -5.80 7.10 3.47
C GLU A 161 -4.58 6.53 2.75
N HIS A 162 -4.24 7.13 1.61
CA HIS A 162 -3.06 6.80 0.83
C HIS A 162 -1.79 7.21 1.58
N HIS A 163 -1.12 6.25 2.20
CA HIS A 163 0.03 6.52 3.04
C HIS A 163 1.16 5.53 2.86
N ILE A 164 2.35 6.01 3.22
CA ILE A 164 3.59 5.26 3.29
C ILE A 164 4.00 5.25 4.76
N LYS A 165 4.17 4.07 5.34
CA LYS A 165 4.70 3.97 6.71
C LYS A 165 6.21 4.09 6.64
N LEU A 166 6.75 5.03 7.40
CA LEU A 166 8.19 5.26 7.47
C LEU A 166 8.81 4.55 8.67
N LEU A 167 8.17 4.68 9.82
CA LEU A 167 8.79 4.34 11.10
C LEU A 167 7.73 3.98 12.14
N ASN A 168 7.91 2.84 12.81
CA ASN A 168 7.12 2.49 13.99
C ASN A 168 7.71 3.18 15.23
N LEU A 169 6.88 3.89 15.97
CA LEU A 169 7.28 4.73 17.10
C LEU A 169 7.30 3.99 18.43
N ASN A 170 6.74 2.77 18.53
CA ASN A 170 6.58 2.05 19.81
C ASN A 170 7.90 1.78 20.54
N ASN A 171 9.00 1.64 19.80
CA ASN A 171 10.31 1.28 20.34
C ASN A 171 11.30 2.45 20.35
N LEU A 172 10.82 3.68 20.17
CA LEU A 172 11.64 4.88 20.12
C LEU A 172 11.36 5.77 21.33
N ASN A 173 12.41 6.38 21.86
CA ASN A 173 12.25 7.46 22.84
C ASN A 173 11.91 8.79 22.14
N ASN A 174 11.41 9.78 22.90
CA ASN A 174 10.98 11.06 22.35
C ASN A 174 12.08 11.79 21.57
N ASN A 175 13.34 11.73 22.02
CA ASN A 175 14.46 12.38 21.33
C ASN A 175 14.75 11.72 19.98
N GLU A 176 14.69 10.40 19.91
CA GLU A 176 14.82 9.64 18.66
C GLU A 176 13.68 10.00 17.70
N ILE A 177 12.44 10.07 18.20
CA ILE A 177 11.26 10.45 17.39
C ILE A 177 11.43 11.85 16.80
N ILE A 178 11.83 12.84 17.61
CA ILE A 178 12.05 14.23 17.16
C ILE A 178 13.16 14.26 16.09
N SER A 179 14.28 13.56 16.33
CA SER A 179 15.38 13.50 15.37
C SER A 179 14.98 12.91 14.02
N PHE A 180 14.20 11.82 14.00
CA PHE A 180 13.70 11.25 12.76
C PHE A 180 12.71 12.20 12.07
N GLU A 181 11.79 12.81 12.82
CA GLU A 181 10.83 13.75 12.26
C GLU A 181 11.51 14.94 11.57
N GLU A 182 12.55 15.54 12.18
CA GLU A 182 13.32 16.63 11.58
C GLU A 182 14.04 16.20 10.30
N LYS A 183 14.67 15.01 10.30
CA LYS A 183 15.33 14.46 9.12
C LYS A 183 14.34 14.23 7.98
N PHE A 184 13.17 13.66 8.27
CA PHE A 184 12.12 13.48 7.29
C PHE A 184 11.59 14.82 6.78
N LYS A 185 11.29 15.79 7.65
CA LYS A 185 10.87 17.14 7.22
C LYS A 185 11.88 17.78 6.27
N LYS A 186 13.17 17.71 6.58
CA LYS A 186 14.24 18.24 5.73
C LYS A 186 14.28 17.55 4.36
N MET A 187 14.18 16.23 4.33
CA MET A 187 14.13 15.45 3.08
C MET A 187 12.89 15.82 2.26
N LEU A 188 11.73 15.87 2.91
CA LEU A 188 10.46 16.21 2.27
C LEU A 188 10.47 17.62 1.65
N ASN A 189 11.05 18.60 2.34
CA ASN A 189 11.25 19.96 1.80
C ASN A 189 12.20 20.00 0.59
N TYR A 190 13.07 19.01 0.41
CA TYR A 190 13.93 18.92 -0.77
C TYR A 190 13.18 18.35 -1.98
N PHE A 191 12.28 17.38 -1.78
CA PHE A 191 11.52 16.78 -2.87
C PHE A 191 10.33 17.62 -3.33
N ASN A 192 9.66 18.36 -2.44
CA ASN A 192 8.45 19.17 -2.68
C ASN A 192 7.22 18.39 -3.20
N SER A 193 7.42 17.32 -3.95
CA SER A 193 6.40 16.44 -4.51
C SER A 193 6.95 15.02 -4.70
N ILE A 194 6.08 14.06 -5.00
CA ILE A 194 6.43 12.66 -5.26
C ILE A 194 5.93 12.26 -6.64
N ASP A 195 6.79 11.60 -7.41
CA ASP A 195 6.41 10.94 -8.65
C ASP A 195 6.19 9.44 -8.41
N LEU A 196 5.21 8.87 -9.11
CA LEU A 196 4.92 7.45 -9.14
C LEU A 196 5.65 6.81 -10.32
N LYS A 197 6.33 5.68 -10.06
CA LYS A 197 7.21 5.02 -11.05
C LYS A 197 6.48 3.94 -11.83
N TYR A 198 5.84 3.01 -11.12
CA TYR A 198 5.12 1.90 -11.74
C TYR A 198 4.04 1.36 -10.82
N ILE A 199 3.02 0.75 -11.43
CA ILE A 199 2.04 -0.08 -10.73
C ILE A 199 2.54 -1.52 -10.76
N GLY A 200 2.50 -2.20 -9.62
CA GLY A 200 2.90 -3.60 -9.51
C GLY A 200 1.75 -4.48 -9.02
N LEU A 201 1.67 -5.68 -9.60
CA LEU A 201 0.97 -6.81 -9.01
C LEU A 201 1.96 -7.55 -8.10
N TYR A 202 1.57 -7.72 -6.84
CA TYR A 202 2.41 -8.30 -5.82
C TYR A 202 1.81 -9.59 -5.26
N LYS A 203 2.68 -10.55 -4.93
CA LYS A 203 2.32 -11.84 -4.34
C LYS A 203 3.07 -12.08 -3.05
N GLN A 204 2.35 -12.53 -2.03
CA GLN A 204 2.91 -13.02 -0.78
C GLN A 204 2.59 -14.51 -0.64
N ILE A 205 3.63 -15.34 -0.51
CA ILE A 205 3.50 -16.81 -0.55
C ILE A 205 3.28 -17.44 0.84
N ASN A 206 3.61 -16.73 1.91
CA ASN A 206 3.34 -17.13 3.29
C ASN A 206 3.42 -15.90 4.22
N GLN A 207 3.00 -16.08 5.47
CA GLN A 207 2.90 -15.00 6.46
C GLN A 207 4.23 -14.30 6.75
N LYS A 208 5.36 -15.01 6.67
CA LYS A 208 6.69 -14.48 6.97
C LYS A 208 7.35 -13.84 5.74
N SER A 209 6.91 -14.21 4.54
CA SER A 209 7.43 -13.70 3.28
C SER A 209 6.96 -12.28 2.98
N ASN A 210 7.76 -11.52 2.24
CA ASN A 210 7.36 -10.21 1.74
C ASN A 210 6.45 -10.37 0.52
N PHE A 211 5.68 -9.33 0.24
CA PHE A 211 5.09 -9.16 -1.08
C PHE A 211 6.23 -8.99 -2.10
N LYS A 212 6.26 -9.85 -3.11
CA LYS A 212 7.17 -9.76 -4.25
C LYS A 212 6.40 -9.31 -5.48
N CYS A 213 6.94 -8.36 -6.22
CA CYS A 213 6.38 -7.95 -7.50
C CYS A 213 6.48 -9.12 -8.49
N ILE A 214 5.34 -9.55 -9.04
CA ILE A 214 5.26 -10.62 -10.04
C ILE A 214 4.98 -10.07 -11.45
N SER A 215 4.46 -8.84 -11.55
CA SER A 215 4.25 -8.12 -12.80
C SER A 215 4.19 -6.62 -12.52
N LYS A 216 4.58 -5.78 -13.50
CA LYS A 216 4.61 -4.32 -13.36
C LYS A 216 4.24 -3.61 -14.66
N LEU A 217 3.66 -2.42 -14.52
CA LEU A 217 3.32 -1.48 -15.59
C LEU A 217 3.95 -0.12 -15.28
N ASN A 218 4.74 0.42 -16.22
CA ASN A 218 5.26 1.77 -16.09
C ASN A 218 4.12 2.78 -16.22
N LEU A 219 4.20 3.82 -15.38
CA LEU A 219 3.32 4.97 -15.38
C LEU A 219 3.85 6.06 -16.31
#